data_AF-A0A0M3HP69-F1
#
_entry.id   AF-A0A0M3HP69-F1
#
_cell.length_a   1.000
_cell.length_b   1.000
_cell.length_c   1.000
_cell.angle_alpha   90.00
_cell.angle_beta   90.00
_cell.angle_gamma   90.00
#
_symmetry.space_group_name_H-M   'P 1'
#
loop_
_entity.id
_entity.type
_entity.pdbx_description
1 polymer ?
#
loop_
_entity_poly.entity_id
_entity_poly.type
_entity_poly.pdbx_seq_one_letter_code
_entity_poly.pdbx_strand_id
1 'polypeptide(L)'
;MMVVCVPRSVCCTARRCCSSSLATRTLSKRPLLPQKRHTDEGDAVSFVDFKRVTCKAGNGGNGMVSFFRGFRVPYGGPDGGDGGHGAHVILQADESVKDLSRLNSVITAKNGEYGKPKSCHGKSAKHLIVKVPLGTVVKQINTNTDK
;
A
#
# COMPACT_ATOMS: atom_id res chain seq x y z
N MET A 1 1.56 3.92 -15.34
CA MET A 1 2.71 3.12 -14.86
C MET A 1 3.96 3.91 -15.26
N MET A 2 4.98 4.01 -14.42
CA MET A 2 5.80 5.21 -14.51
C MET A 2 7.29 5.02 -14.27
N VAL A 3 8.07 5.85 -14.96
CA VAL A 3 9.50 5.86 -14.94
C VAL A 3 10.03 7.33 -14.72
N VAL A 4 10.73 7.66 -13.62
CA VAL A 4 11.45 8.95 -13.30
C VAL A 4 12.94 8.72 -12.89
N CYS A 5 13.91 9.56 -13.36
CA CYS A 5 15.37 9.43 -13.17
C CYS A 5 15.95 10.62 -12.37
N VAL A 6 16.88 10.43 -11.42
CA VAL A 6 17.67 11.52 -10.79
C VAL A 6 19.08 11.05 -10.35
N PRO A 7 20.16 11.87 -10.46
CA PRO A 7 21.52 11.48 -10.10
C PRO A 7 21.96 11.78 -8.65
N ARG A 8 23.00 11.05 -8.22
CA ARG A 8 23.50 10.80 -6.85
C ARG A 8 24.59 11.77 -6.33
N SER A 9 24.77 11.81 -5.01
CA SER A 9 26.10 11.86 -4.35
C SER A 9 26.06 11.23 -2.94
N VAL A 10 27.17 10.63 -2.50
CA VAL A 10 27.31 9.71 -1.35
C VAL A 10 28.39 10.24 -0.40
N CYS A 11 28.32 9.98 0.91
CA CYS A 11 29.53 9.86 1.75
C CYS A 11 29.32 9.03 3.03
N CYS A 12 30.34 8.24 3.38
CA CYS A 12 30.42 7.24 4.46
C CYS A 12 31.15 7.78 5.70
N THR A 13 31.01 7.13 6.87
CA THR A 13 32.11 6.84 7.82
C THR A 13 31.69 5.94 8.99
N ALA A 14 32.66 5.19 9.55
CA ALA A 14 32.52 4.09 10.51
C ALA A 14 33.41 4.27 11.77
N ARG A 15 33.21 3.45 12.84
CA ARG A 15 34.13 2.98 13.95
C ARG A 15 33.30 2.38 15.13
N ARG A 16 33.71 1.48 16.06
CA ARG A 16 34.78 0.47 16.30
C ARG A 16 34.42 -0.42 17.55
N CYS A 17 34.89 -1.70 17.56
CA CYS A 17 35.40 -2.65 18.62
C CYS A 17 34.82 -2.73 20.08
N CYS A 18 34.96 -3.79 20.91
CA CYS A 18 35.08 -5.28 20.92
C CYS A 18 35.33 -5.70 22.40
N SER A 19 34.78 -6.83 22.90
CA SER A 19 35.34 -7.58 24.05
C SER A 19 34.84 -9.05 24.08
N SER A 20 35.66 -9.92 24.68
CA SER A 20 35.88 -11.35 24.35
C SER A 20 35.48 -12.33 25.46
N SER A 21 35.08 -13.57 25.10
CA SER A 21 35.22 -14.76 25.97
C SER A 21 35.14 -16.08 25.18
N LEU A 22 36.03 -17.04 25.54
CA LEU A 22 36.25 -18.33 24.89
C LEU A 22 35.11 -19.34 25.11
N ALA A 23 34.75 -20.09 24.06
CA ALA A 23 34.01 -21.35 24.16
C ALA A 23 34.47 -22.36 23.08
N THR A 24 34.50 -23.62 23.48
CA THR A 24 35.02 -24.84 22.83
C THR A 24 34.48 -25.09 21.41
N ARG A 25 35.39 -25.30 20.45
CA ARG A 25 35.07 -25.51 19.02
C ARG A 25 34.95 -27.01 18.68
N THR A 26 33.73 -27.54 18.62
CA THR A 26 33.45 -28.68 17.72
C THR A 26 33.39 -28.14 16.29
N LEU A 27 34.39 -28.47 15.47
CA LEU A 27 34.51 -27.97 14.10
C LEU A 27 33.48 -28.64 13.18
N SER A 28 32.31 -28.03 13.03
CA SER A 28 31.30 -28.47 12.07
C SER A 28 31.84 -28.34 10.64
N LYS A 29 31.78 -29.42 9.83
CA LYS A 29 32.16 -29.43 8.39
C LYS A 29 31.21 -28.62 7.48
N ARG A 30 30.42 -27.70 8.03
CA ARG A 30 29.61 -26.76 7.24
C ARG A 30 30.48 -25.53 6.99
N PRO A 31 30.63 -25.07 5.74
CA PRO A 31 31.31 -23.81 5.50
C PRO A 31 30.54 -22.73 6.29
N LEU A 32 31.28 -21.90 7.04
CA LEU A 32 30.73 -20.67 7.62
C LEU A 32 30.50 -19.68 6.48
N LEU A 33 29.57 -20.00 5.58
CA LEU A 33 29.05 -19.01 4.65
C LEU A 33 28.45 -17.90 5.53
N PRO A 34 28.88 -16.65 5.36
CA PRO A 34 28.22 -15.54 6.01
C PRO A 34 26.74 -15.67 5.66
N GLN A 35 25.88 -15.87 6.65
CA GLN A 35 24.45 -15.80 6.42
C GLN A 35 24.22 -14.39 5.89
N LYS A 36 23.94 -14.27 4.59
CA LYS A 36 23.61 -12.99 3.97
C LYS A 36 22.42 -12.51 4.78
N ARG A 37 22.63 -11.49 5.62
CA ARG A 37 21.61 -10.97 6.52
C ARG A 37 20.41 -10.68 5.63
N HIS A 38 19.37 -11.48 5.80
CA HIS A 38 18.09 -11.18 5.22
C HIS A 38 17.70 -9.87 5.89
N THR A 39 17.69 -8.77 5.15
CA THR A 39 17.23 -7.50 5.68
C THR A 39 15.74 -7.68 5.93
N ASP A 40 15.38 -7.83 7.19
CA ASP A 40 13.99 -8.00 7.59
C ASP A 40 13.30 -6.63 7.44
N GLU A 41 12.16 -6.64 6.75
CA GLU A 41 11.22 -5.51 6.61
C GLU A 41 11.72 -4.28 5.81
N GLY A 42 11.66 -4.40 4.47
CA GLY A 42 11.24 -3.29 3.61
C GLY A 42 12.26 -2.21 3.23
N ASP A 43 13.50 -2.24 3.72
CA ASP A 43 14.55 -1.35 3.22
C ASP A 43 15.43 -2.10 2.19
N ALA A 44 15.18 -1.80 0.91
CA ALA A 44 16.00 -2.30 -0.17
C ALA A 44 17.45 -1.80 -0.04
N VAL A 45 18.40 -2.70 -0.26
CA VAL A 45 19.85 -2.39 -0.35
C VAL A 45 20.17 -1.45 -1.53
N SER A 46 19.18 -1.19 -2.40
CA SER A 46 19.30 -0.43 -3.64
C SER A 46 18.24 0.65 -3.76
N PHE A 47 18.69 1.86 -4.06
CA PHE A 47 17.89 3.03 -4.44
C PHE A 47 17.08 2.75 -5.73
N VAL A 48 15.78 3.10 -5.72
CA VAL A 48 14.86 2.88 -6.85
C VAL A 48 14.20 4.20 -7.25
N ASP A 49 14.59 4.72 -8.41
CA ASP A 49 14.00 5.94 -9.00
C ASP A 49 12.79 5.65 -9.87
N PHE A 50 12.74 4.44 -10.41
CA PHE A 50 11.84 4.03 -11.45
C PHE A 50 11.00 2.85 -10.98
N LYS A 51 9.68 3.05 -10.82
CA LYS A 51 8.80 1.97 -10.42
C LYS A 51 7.49 1.96 -11.18
N ARG A 52 7.27 0.83 -11.83
CA ARG A 52 6.02 0.52 -12.50
C ARG A 52 5.00 0.06 -11.46
N VAL A 53 3.98 0.88 -11.23
CA VAL A 53 2.91 0.60 -10.25
C VAL A 53 1.56 0.47 -10.96
N THR A 54 0.76 -0.50 -10.50
CA THR A 54 -0.67 -0.66 -10.84
C THR A 54 -1.50 -0.12 -9.70
N CYS A 55 -2.22 0.97 -9.94
CA CYS A 55 -3.14 1.55 -8.96
C CYS A 55 -4.57 1.08 -9.23
N LYS A 56 -5.24 0.58 -8.20
CA LYS A 56 -6.66 0.23 -8.21
C LYS A 56 -7.38 1.07 -7.15
N ALA A 57 -8.32 1.90 -7.60
CA ALA A 57 -9.23 2.57 -6.70
C ALA A 57 -10.18 1.55 -6.05
N GLY A 58 -10.77 1.93 -4.93
CA GLY A 58 -11.79 1.15 -4.27
C GLY A 58 -13.10 1.22 -5.05
N ASN A 59 -13.81 0.10 -5.11
CA ASN A 59 -15.15 0.08 -5.67
C ASN A 59 -16.13 0.72 -4.68
N GLY A 60 -17.20 1.32 -5.21
CA GLY A 60 -18.35 1.70 -4.39
C GLY A 60 -19.02 0.47 -3.77
N GLY A 61 -19.63 0.66 -2.60
CA GLY A 61 -20.50 -0.34 -2.01
C GLY A 61 -21.81 -0.45 -2.78
N ASN A 62 -22.42 -1.63 -2.76
CA ASN A 62 -23.76 -1.80 -3.33
C ASN A 62 -24.82 -1.26 -2.36
N GLY A 63 -25.88 -0.68 -2.90
CA GLY A 63 -27.11 -0.42 -2.14
C GLY A 63 -27.80 -1.72 -1.74
N MET A 64 -28.61 -1.66 -0.68
CA MET A 64 -29.39 -2.78 -0.20
C MET A 64 -30.86 -2.58 -0.54
N VAL A 65 -31.52 -3.62 -1.04
CA VAL A 65 -32.99 -3.65 -1.14
C VAL A 65 -33.50 -4.38 0.10
N SER A 66 -34.12 -3.64 1.03
CA SER A 66 -34.75 -4.21 2.22
C SER A 66 -36.09 -3.54 2.50
N PHE A 67 -36.93 -4.23 3.27
CA PHE A 67 -38.21 -3.74 3.74
C PHE A 67 -38.25 -3.77 5.26
N PHE A 68 -38.88 -2.75 5.85
CA PHE A 68 -38.99 -2.64 7.30
C PHE A 68 -39.84 -3.79 7.88
N ARG A 69 -39.32 -4.43 8.92
CA ARG A 69 -40.00 -5.51 9.65
C ARG A 69 -40.07 -5.17 11.13
N GLY A 70 -41.28 -4.85 11.60
CA GLY A 70 -41.58 -4.52 12.99
C GLY A 70 -42.72 -5.36 13.55
N PHE A 71 -42.75 -5.52 14.87
CA PHE A 71 -43.88 -6.18 15.55
C PHE A 71 -45.18 -5.39 15.28
N ARG A 72 -46.23 -6.10 14.84
CA ARG A 72 -47.53 -5.53 14.41
C ARG A 72 -47.52 -4.65 13.16
N VAL A 73 -46.48 -4.73 12.33
CA VAL A 73 -46.43 -4.08 11.02
C VAL A 73 -46.35 -5.16 9.93
N PRO A 74 -47.48 -5.57 9.33
CA PRO A 74 -47.50 -6.65 8.34
C PRO A 74 -46.84 -6.24 7.00
N TYR A 75 -46.95 -4.97 6.62
CA TYR A 75 -46.35 -4.41 5.40
C TYR A 75 -45.54 -3.17 5.74
N GLY A 76 -44.22 -3.30 5.83
CA GLY A 76 -43.31 -2.16 5.97
C GLY A 76 -42.91 -1.59 4.62
N GLY A 77 -42.64 -0.29 4.58
CA GLY A 77 -42.07 0.37 3.40
C GLY A 77 -40.62 -0.07 3.11
N PRO A 78 -40.04 0.36 1.98
CA PRO A 78 -38.63 0.11 1.68
C PRO A 78 -37.74 0.85 2.68
N ASP A 79 -36.79 0.14 3.28
CA ASP A 79 -35.84 0.67 4.27
C ASP A 79 -34.39 0.33 3.90
N GLY A 80 -34.13 0.12 2.61
CA GLY A 80 -32.78 -0.12 2.11
C GLY A 80 -31.91 1.14 2.14
N GLY A 81 -30.69 1.02 2.64
CA GLY A 81 -29.68 2.08 2.53
C GLY A 81 -28.82 1.97 1.26
N ASP A 82 -28.26 3.09 0.83
CA ASP A 82 -27.30 3.15 -0.29
C ASP A 82 -25.92 2.62 0.11
N GLY A 83 -25.11 2.26 -0.87
CA GLY A 83 -23.71 1.88 -0.65
C GLY A 83 -22.79 3.09 -0.53
N GLY A 84 -21.71 2.95 0.24
CA GLY A 84 -20.73 4.00 0.45
C GLY A 84 -19.76 4.15 -0.72
N HIS A 85 -19.12 5.32 -0.84
CA HIS A 85 -18.13 5.54 -1.90
C HIS A 85 -16.85 4.74 -1.68
N GLY A 86 -16.25 4.28 -2.77
CA GLY A 86 -14.93 3.65 -2.77
C GLY A 86 -13.79 4.64 -2.57
N ALA A 87 -12.65 4.15 -2.08
CA ALA A 87 -11.52 5.02 -1.79
C ALA A 87 -10.74 5.38 -3.06
N HIS A 88 -10.42 6.65 -3.22
CA HIS A 88 -9.41 7.09 -4.18
C HIS A 88 -7.99 6.74 -3.71
N VAL A 89 -7.09 6.54 -4.69
CA VAL A 89 -5.65 6.47 -4.48
C VAL A 89 -5.09 7.85 -4.80
N ILE A 90 -4.46 8.46 -3.80
CA ILE A 90 -3.92 9.83 -3.90
C ILE A 90 -2.41 9.72 -3.72
N LEU A 91 -1.65 10.25 -4.67
CA LEU A 91 -0.22 10.40 -4.54
C LEU A 91 0.05 11.77 -3.90
N GLN A 92 0.69 11.77 -2.73
CA GLN A 92 1.08 12.98 -2.02
C GLN A 92 2.60 13.12 -2.06
N ALA A 93 3.07 14.26 -2.56
CA ALA A 93 4.49 14.54 -2.60
C ALA A 93 4.97 15.01 -1.21
N ASP A 94 5.94 14.29 -0.64
CA ASP A 94 6.48 14.53 0.70
C ASP A 94 8.02 14.52 0.67
N GLU A 95 8.64 15.45 1.40
CA GLU A 95 10.11 15.56 1.53
C GLU A 95 10.74 14.39 2.32
N SER A 96 9.95 13.75 3.18
CA SER A 96 10.41 12.63 4.02
C SER A 96 10.76 11.37 3.22
N VAL A 97 10.23 11.24 2.00
CA VAL A 97 10.45 10.08 1.13
C VAL A 97 11.57 10.40 0.16
N LYS A 98 12.57 9.52 0.07
CA LYS A 98 13.75 9.72 -0.77
C LYS A 98 13.66 8.95 -2.09
N ASP A 99 13.02 7.78 -2.09
CA ASP A 99 13.03 6.83 -3.21
C ASP A 99 11.71 6.06 -3.31
N LEU A 100 11.47 5.41 -4.46
CA LEU A 100 10.24 4.65 -4.75
C LEU A 100 10.32 3.18 -4.29
N SER A 101 11.36 2.80 -3.52
CA SER A 101 11.56 1.41 -3.08
C SER A 101 10.37 0.90 -2.25
N ARG A 102 9.88 1.73 -1.32
CA ARG A 102 8.79 1.45 -0.37
C ARG A 102 7.41 1.33 -1.01
N LEU A 103 7.26 1.72 -2.27
CA LEU A 103 5.97 1.63 -2.96
C LEU A 103 5.68 0.19 -3.35
N ASN A 104 4.48 -0.31 -3.07
CA ASN A 104 4.10 -1.63 -3.57
C ASN A 104 3.85 -1.59 -5.09
N SER A 105 4.16 -2.68 -5.78
CA SER A 105 3.90 -2.80 -7.23
C SER A 105 2.40 -2.73 -7.55
N VAL A 106 1.55 -3.16 -6.60
CA VAL A 106 0.09 -3.05 -6.68
C VAL A 106 -0.40 -2.24 -5.48
N ILE A 107 -1.12 -1.16 -5.76
CA ILE A 107 -1.71 -0.30 -4.73
C ILE A 107 -3.22 -0.40 -4.88
N THR A 108 -3.88 -0.98 -3.88
CA THR A 108 -5.33 -1.18 -3.87
C THR A 108 -5.94 -0.37 -2.74
N ALA A 109 -6.85 0.53 -3.07
CA ALA A 109 -7.60 1.28 -2.07
C ALA A 109 -8.75 0.45 -1.48
N LYS A 110 -9.27 0.89 -0.34
CA LYS A 110 -10.40 0.20 0.33
C LYS A 110 -11.71 0.43 -0.43
N ASN A 111 -12.54 -0.60 -0.50
CA ASN A 111 -13.89 -0.49 -1.06
C ASN A 111 -14.83 0.21 -0.07
N GLY A 112 -15.88 0.84 -0.60
CA GLY A 112 -16.98 1.37 0.19
C GLY A 112 -17.77 0.26 0.88
N GLU A 113 -18.39 0.56 2.01
CA GLU A 113 -19.25 -0.41 2.69
C GLU A 113 -20.61 -0.53 1.98
N TYR A 114 -21.22 -1.70 2.08
CA TYR A 114 -22.57 -1.95 1.58
C TYR A 114 -23.61 -1.19 2.40
N GLY A 115 -24.73 -0.85 1.75
CA GLY A 115 -25.93 -0.39 2.42
C GLY A 115 -26.46 -1.44 3.40
N LYS A 116 -27.21 -0.98 4.41
CA LYS A 116 -27.76 -1.79 5.50
C LYS A 116 -29.26 -1.52 5.63
N PRO A 117 -30.03 -2.40 6.31
CA PRO A 117 -31.45 -2.18 6.54
C PRO A 117 -31.67 -0.99 7.48
N LYS A 118 -32.92 -0.53 7.59
CA LYS A 118 -33.30 0.64 8.39
C LYS A 118 -32.70 1.96 7.88
N SER A 119 -32.69 2.13 6.56
CA SER A 119 -32.17 3.30 5.84
C SER A 119 -30.73 3.63 6.22
N CYS A 120 -29.94 2.61 6.53
CA CYS A 120 -28.56 2.78 6.97
C CYS A 120 -27.62 2.77 5.76
N HIS A 121 -27.14 3.95 5.37
CA HIS A 121 -26.20 4.07 4.26
C HIS A 121 -24.82 3.48 4.63
N GLY A 122 -24.17 2.89 3.63
CA GLY A 122 -22.83 2.35 3.74
C GLY A 122 -21.80 3.46 3.94
N LYS A 123 -20.79 3.19 4.77
CA LYS A 123 -19.71 4.14 5.03
C LYS A 123 -18.81 4.32 3.81
N SER A 124 -18.47 5.57 3.51
CA SER A 124 -17.43 5.90 2.54
C SER A 124 -16.05 5.43 3.01
N ALA A 125 -15.33 4.80 2.10
CA ALA A 125 -14.00 4.29 2.36
C ALA A 125 -12.98 5.43 2.53
N LYS A 126 -12.03 5.24 3.45
CA LYS A 126 -10.93 6.19 3.66
C LYS A 126 -9.97 6.13 2.46
N HIS A 127 -9.65 7.30 1.90
CA HIS A 127 -8.69 7.43 0.80
C HIS A 127 -7.31 6.88 1.18
N LEU A 128 -6.66 6.25 0.21
CA LEU A 128 -5.31 5.72 0.37
C LEU A 128 -4.33 6.77 -0.12
N ILE A 129 -3.57 7.32 0.82
CA ILE A 129 -2.53 8.32 0.54
C ILE A 129 -1.20 7.59 0.43
N VAL A 130 -0.57 7.72 -0.74
CA VAL A 130 0.75 7.16 -1.04
C VAL A 130 1.74 8.32 -1.09
N LYS A 131 2.74 8.27 -0.22
CA LYS A 131 3.78 9.29 -0.16
C LYS A 131 4.83 9.03 -1.24
N VAL A 132 5.16 10.05 -2.01
CA VAL A 132 6.17 10.00 -3.08
C VAL A 132 7.18 11.14 -2.90
N PRO A 133 8.43 10.99 -3.34
CA PRO A 133 9.41 12.07 -3.26
C PRO A 133 8.98 13.29 -4.09
N LEU A 134 9.44 14.47 -3.69
CA LEU A 134 9.24 15.68 -4.48
C LEU A 134 9.90 15.54 -5.87
N GLY A 135 9.26 16.11 -6.89
CA GLY A 135 9.74 15.99 -8.27
C GLY A 135 9.42 14.65 -8.95
N THR A 136 8.64 13.78 -8.30
CA THR A 136 8.09 12.59 -8.95
C THR A 136 7.11 13.03 -10.04
N VAL A 137 7.48 12.85 -11.31
CA VAL A 137 6.54 13.03 -12.44
C VAL A 137 5.47 11.92 -12.33
N VAL A 138 4.25 12.06 -12.88
CA VAL A 138 3.24 10.98 -13.09
C VAL A 138 2.99 10.70 -14.59
N LYS A 139 3.05 9.44 -15.07
CA LYS A 139 2.95 9.01 -16.49
C LYS A 139 2.08 7.77 -16.59
N GLN A 140 1.19 7.77 -17.57
CA GLN A 140 0.44 6.58 -17.97
C GLN A 140 1.30 5.72 -18.91
N ILE A 141 1.20 4.40 -18.79
CA ILE A 141 1.77 3.51 -19.83
C ILE A 141 0.57 3.09 -20.64
N ASN A 142 0.49 3.64 -21.84
CA ASN A 142 -0.59 3.32 -22.75
C ASN A 142 -0.53 1.83 -23.05
N THR A 143 -1.55 1.09 -22.66
CA THR A 143 -1.80 -0.27 -23.11
C THR A 143 -2.88 -0.18 -24.19
N ASN A 144 -2.50 0.22 -25.40
CA ASN A 144 -3.27 0.16 -26.65
C ASN A 144 -4.78 0.43 -26.52
N THR A 145 -5.21 1.68 -26.71
CA THR A 145 -6.62 1.99 -27.02
C THR A 145 -6.73 3.36 -27.68
N ASP A 146 -6.30 3.42 -28.93
CA ASP A 146 -6.84 4.36 -29.91
C ASP A 146 -8.07 3.67 -30.53
N LYS A 147 -9.27 4.09 -30.11
CA LYS A 147 -10.54 3.90 -30.83
C LYS A 147 -11.44 5.09 -30.54
#